data_AF-A0A9D8RPZ5-F1
#
_entry.id   AF-A0A9D8RPZ5-F1
#
_cell.length_a   1.000
_cell.length_b   1.000
_cell.length_c   1.000
_cell.angle_alpha   90.00
_cell.angle_beta   90.00
_cell.angle_gamma   90.00
#
_symmetry.space_group_name_H-M   'P 1'
#
loop_
_entity.id
_entity.type
_entity.pdbx_description
1 polymer ?
#
loop_
_entity_poly.entity_id
_entity_poly.type
_entity_poly.pdbx_seq_one_letter_code
_entity_poly.pdbx_strand_id
1 'polypeptide(L)'
;MNEKQLHKRNTCDLQAVLKTVQGRRVLWRLLQACQVRRHAFVPGDAYATAFQCGQQSVGFLLLSEIEDAAPGAYAQMRGEYLSEITSRQNEINRKNEENTHE
;
A
#
# COMPACT_ATOMS: atom_id res chain seq x y z
N MET A 1 -15.47 -12.45 -24.24
CA MET A 1 -14.28 -12.84 -23.45
C MET A 1 -14.75 -13.69 -22.29
N ASN A 2 -14.19 -14.88 -22.07
CA ASN A 2 -14.59 -15.73 -20.94
C ASN A 2 -13.88 -15.31 -19.64
N GLU A 3 -14.32 -15.85 -18.50
CA GLU A 3 -13.82 -15.51 -17.17
C GLU A 3 -12.30 -15.75 -17.01
N LYS A 4 -11.80 -16.88 -17.53
CA LYS A 4 -10.36 -17.21 -17.49
C LYS A 4 -9.52 -16.20 -18.28
N GLN A 5 -10.02 -15.76 -19.44
CA GLN A 5 -9.36 -14.74 -20.26
C GLN A 5 -9.37 -13.37 -19.55
N LEU A 6 -10.46 -13.01 -18.88
CA LEU A 6 -10.57 -11.77 -18.11
C LEU A 6 -9.57 -11.76 -16.96
N HIS A 7 -9.55 -12.82 -16.15
CA HIS A 7 -8.62 -12.94 -15.03
C HIS A 7 -7.17 -12.82 -15.50
N LYS A 8 -6.77 -13.59 -16.53
CA LYS A 8 -5.42 -13.51 -17.10
C LYS A 8 -5.06 -12.10 -17.57
N ARG A 9 -5.98 -11.39 -18.24
CA ARG A 9 -5.75 -10.00 -18.68
C ARG A 9 -5.51 -9.09 -17.49
N ASN A 10 -6.39 -9.13 -16.49
CA ASN A 10 -6.28 -8.27 -15.31
C ASN A 10 -4.97 -8.54 -14.53
N THR A 11 -4.57 -9.81 -14.40
CA THR A 11 -3.27 -10.20 -13.83
C THR A 11 -2.11 -9.59 -14.62
N CYS A 12 -2.12 -9.68 -15.95
CA CYS A 12 -1.08 -9.08 -16.80
C CYS A 12 -1.04 -7.55 -16.71
N ASP A 13 -2.20 -6.89 -16.64
CA ASP A 13 -2.29 -5.44 -16.48
C ASP A 13 -1.66 -5.00 -15.15
N LEU A 14 -1.99 -5.70 -14.05
CA LEU A 14 -1.42 -5.42 -12.75
C LEU A 14 0.09 -5.70 -12.70
N GLN A 15 0.56 -6.78 -13.32
CA GLN A 15 2.00 -7.05 -13.49
C GLN A 15 2.70 -5.90 -14.23
N ALA A 16 2.08 -5.32 -15.27
CA ALA A 16 2.65 -4.19 -15.99
C ALA A 16 2.79 -2.95 -15.10
N VAL A 17 1.79 -2.66 -14.26
CA VAL A 17 1.85 -1.56 -13.28
C VAL A 17 2.96 -1.80 -12.26
N LEU A 18 3.04 -3.01 -11.69
CA LEU A 18 3.99 -3.39 -10.64
C LEU A 18 5.46 -3.35 -11.08
N LYS A 19 5.75 -3.42 -12.40
CA LYS A 19 7.11 -3.27 -12.93
C LYS A 19 7.72 -1.89 -12.65
N THR A 20 6.89 -0.86 -12.51
CA THR A 20 7.37 0.51 -12.30
C THR A 20 7.38 0.91 -10.83
N VAL A 21 8.38 1.69 -10.40
CA VAL A 21 8.42 2.26 -9.04
C VAL A 21 7.21 3.16 -8.80
N GLN A 22 6.80 3.92 -9.82
CA GLN A 22 5.66 4.84 -9.76
C GLN A 22 4.34 4.09 -9.53
N GLY A 23 4.13 2.98 -10.27
CA GLY A 23 2.96 2.11 -10.08
C GLY A 23 2.93 1.51 -8.68
N ARG A 24 4.06 1.00 -8.21
CA ARG A 24 4.22 0.50 -6.83
C ARG A 24 3.90 1.57 -5.78
N ARG A 25 4.37 2.81 -5.94
CA ARG A 25 4.01 3.93 -5.04
C ARG A 25 2.51 4.26 -5.06
N VAL A 26 1.83 4.16 -6.20
CA VAL A 26 0.37 4.35 -6.27
C VAL A 26 -0.35 3.23 -5.51
N LEU A 27 -0.04 1.97 -5.81
CA LEU A 27 -0.67 0.83 -5.18
C LEU A 27 -0.41 0.78 -3.67
N TRP A 28 0.81 1.11 -3.23
CA TRP A 28 1.14 1.22 -1.82
C TRP A 28 0.30 2.29 -1.09
N ARG A 29 0.10 3.46 -1.69
CA ARG A 29 -0.77 4.51 -1.12
C ARG A 29 -2.22 4.05 -1.00
N LEU A 30 -2.73 3.29 -1.97
CA LEU A 30 -4.08 2.72 -1.92
C LEU A 30 -4.22 1.68 -0.80
N LEU A 31 -3.25 0.77 -0.66
CA LEU A 31 -3.21 -0.20 0.44
C LEU A 31 -3.17 0.52 1.80
N GLN A 32 -2.37 1.57 1.95
CA GLN A 32 -2.34 2.36 3.19
C GLN A 32 -3.69 3.03 3.47
N ALA A 33 -4.34 3.61 2.45
CA ALA A 33 -5.66 4.23 2.59
C ALA A 33 -6.74 3.22 3.01
N CYS A 34 -6.62 1.97 2.56
CA CYS A 34 -7.52 0.87 2.95
C CYS A 34 -7.22 0.29 4.34
N GLN A 35 -6.17 0.74 5.01
CA GLN A 35 -5.82 0.35 6.39
C GLN A 35 -5.70 -1.17 6.60
N VAL A 36 -5.19 -1.92 5.61
CA VAL A 36 -5.16 -3.41 5.57
C VAL A 36 -4.49 -4.07 6.79
N ARG A 37 -3.68 -3.31 7.55
CA ARG A 37 -2.93 -3.77 8.73
C ARG A 37 -3.42 -3.18 10.07
N ARG A 38 -4.46 -2.35 10.08
CA ARG A 38 -5.04 -1.76 11.31
C ARG A 38 -6.22 -2.60 11.80
N HIS A 39 -6.66 -2.38 13.03
CA HIS A 39 -7.94 -2.94 13.50
C HIS A 39 -9.06 -1.99 13.09
N ALA A 40 -10.11 -2.49 12.44
CA ALA A 40 -11.26 -1.66 12.00
C ALA A 40 -12.26 -1.33 13.12
N PHE A 41 -11.99 -1.71 14.37
CA PHE A 41 -12.97 -1.56 15.45
C PHE A 41 -12.87 -0.18 16.07
N VAL A 42 -14.01 0.50 16.18
CA VAL A 42 -14.13 1.78 16.85
C VAL A 42 -15.07 1.61 18.05
N PRO A 43 -14.55 1.66 19.30
CA PRO A 43 -15.36 1.54 20.50
C PRO A 43 -16.47 2.59 20.54
N GLY A 44 -17.71 2.14 20.76
CA GLY A 44 -18.88 3.03 20.85
C GLY A 44 -19.39 3.56 19.51
N ASP A 45 -18.78 3.20 18.37
CA ASP A 45 -19.21 3.63 17.04
C ASP A 45 -19.26 2.46 16.05
N ALA A 46 -20.45 1.85 15.97
CA ALA A 46 -20.70 0.73 15.07
C ALA A 46 -20.67 1.14 13.58
N TYR A 47 -21.04 2.38 13.24
CA TYR A 47 -21.03 2.85 11.86
C TYR A 47 -19.61 3.12 11.37
N ALA A 48 -18.77 3.74 12.19
CA ALA A 48 -17.35 3.89 11.88
C ALA A 48 -16.66 2.53 11.76
N THR A 49 -17.01 1.57 12.64
CA THR A 49 -16.51 0.19 12.54
C THR A 49 -16.90 -0.44 11.20
N ALA A 50 -18.18 -0.38 10.82
CA ALA A 50 -18.68 -0.94 9.56
C ALA A 50 -18.00 -0.30 8.34
N PHE A 51 -17.82 1.03 8.36
CA PHE A 51 -17.13 1.75 7.30
C PHE A 51 -15.66 1.33 7.17
N GLN A 52 -14.93 1.22 8.28
CA GLN A 52 -13.53 0.77 8.28
C GLN A 52 -13.41 -0.68 7.81
N CYS A 53 -14.31 -1.58 8.21
CA CYS A 53 -14.35 -2.94 7.69
C CYS A 53 -14.54 -2.95 6.16
N GLY A 54 -15.43 -2.11 5.63
CA GLY A 54 -15.64 -1.97 4.18
C GLY A 54 -14.38 -1.48 3.45
N GLN A 55 -13.70 -0.46 3.99
CA GLN A 55 -12.41 0.01 3.47
C GLN A 55 -11.36 -1.11 3.46
N GLN A 56 -11.28 -1.89 4.55
CA GLN A 56 -10.35 -3.01 4.65
C GLN A 56 -10.66 -4.13 3.65
N SER A 57 -11.93 -4.47 3.43
CA SER A 57 -12.32 -5.48 2.44
C SER A 57 -11.80 -5.13 1.04
N VAL A 58 -11.88 -3.86 0.63
CA VAL A 58 -11.30 -3.39 -0.65
C VAL A 58 -9.78 -3.53 -0.64
N GLY A 59 -9.13 -3.21 0.48
CA GLY A 59 -7.69 -3.38 0.65
C GLY A 59 -7.23 -4.83 0.57
N PHE A 60 -7.98 -5.76 1.16
CA PHE A 60 -7.69 -7.20 1.09
C PHE A 60 -7.88 -7.75 -0.32
N LEU A 61 -8.92 -7.31 -1.04
CA LEU A 61 -9.11 -7.66 -2.44
C LEU A 61 -7.90 -7.21 -3.29
N LEU A 62 -7.50 -5.94 -3.15
CA LEU A 62 -6.35 -5.40 -3.88
C LEU A 62 -5.05 -6.14 -3.52
N LEU A 63 -4.85 -6.46 -2.23
CA LEU A 63 -3.67 -7.18 -1.77
C LEU A 63 -3.62 -8.59 -2.38
N SER A 64 -4.75 -9.31 -2.41
CA SER A 64 -4.83 -10.64 -3.03
C SER A 64 -4.45 -10.58 -4.51
N GLU A 65 -5.01 -9.63 -5.26
CA GLU A 65 -4.69 -9.45 -6.69
C GLU A 65 -3.19 -9.14 -6.90
N ILE A 66 -2.58 -8.35 -6.02
CA ILE A 66 -1.14 -8.05 -6.07
C ILE A 66 -0.30 -9.30 -5.81
N GLU A 67 -0.65 -10.09 -4.79
CA GLU A 67 0.07 -11.31 -4.44
C GLU A 67 -0.04 -12.38 -5.53
N ASP A 68 -1.21 -12.52 -6.14
CA ASP A 68 -1.45 -13.42 -7.27
C ASP A 68 -0.69 -12.96 -8.53
N ALA A 69 -0.68 -11.66 -8.81
CA ALA A 69 -0.02 -11.10 -9.99
C ALA A 69 1.51 -11.11 -9.89
N ALA A 70 2.07 -10.81 -8.73
CA ALA A 70 3.50 -10.79 -8.50
C ALA A 70 3.85 -11.15 -7.05
N PRO A 71 4.13 -12.44 -6.78
CA PRO A 71 4.57 -12.88 -5.46
C PRO A 71 5.77 -12.06 -4.97
N GLY A 72 5.68 -11.53 -3.75
CA GLY A 72 6.72 -10.69 -3.14
C GLY A 72 6.62 -9.18 -3.45
N ALA A 73 5.74 -8.75 -4.36
CA ALA A 73 5.56 -7.33 -4.65
C ALA A 73 5.13 -6.52 -3.42
N TYR A 74 4.29 -7.08 -2.54
CA TYR A 74 3.96 -6.44 -1.27
C TYR A 74 5.20 -6.18 -0.41
N ALA A 75 6.07 -7.17 -0.26
CA ALA A 75 7.29 -7.04 0.53
C ALA A 75 8.24 -6.00 -0.08
N GLN A 76 8.36 -5.99 -1.41
CA GLN A 76 9.12 -4.99 -2.15
C GLN A 76 8.60 -3.57 -1.88
N MET A 77 7.30 -3.32 -2.10
CA MET A 77 6.70 -2.01 -1.87
C MET A 77 6.86 -1.54 -0.42
N ARG A 78 6.69 -2.45 0.55
CA ARG A 78 6.93 -2.16 1.95
C ARG A 78 8.37 -1.75 2.20
N GLY A 79 9.35 -2.48 1.62
CA GLY A 79 10.77 -2.15 1.73
C GLY A 79 11.12 -0.79 1.12
N GLU A 80 10.59 -0.50 -0.07
CA GLU A 80 10.74 0.79 -0.75
C GLU A 80 10.21 1.94 0.11
N TYR A 81 9.01 1.77 0.68
CA TYR A 81 8.41 2.76 1.57
C TYR A 81 9.23 2.97 2.85
N LEU A 82 9.66 1.89 3.50
CA LEU A 82 10.49 1.98 4.72
C LEU A 82 11.83 2.66 4.45
N SER A 83 12.44 2.41 3.29
CA SER A 83 13.65 3.12 2.87
C SER A 83 13.37 4.61 2.68
N GLU A 84 12.27 4.97 2.01
CA GLU A 84 11.90 6.36 1.74
C GLU A 84 11.66 7.17 3.03
N ILE A 85 10.89 6.61 3.99
CA ILE A 85 10.65 7.29 5.28
C ILE A 85 11.95 7.45 6.08
N THR A 86 12.85 6.47 6.01
CA THR A 86 14.12 6.50 6.75
C THR A 86 15.05 7.58 6.17
N SER A 87 15.20 7.63 4.84
CA SER A 87 15.96 8.68 4.17
C SER A 87 15.42 10.07 4.50
N ARG A 88 14.08 10.24 4.45
CA ARG A 88 13.43 11.50 4.78
C ARG A 88 13.65 11.92 6.24
N GLN A 89 13.57 10.98 7.17
CA GLN A 89 13.81 11.26 8.59
C GLN A 89 15.26 11.69 8.83
N ASN A 90 16.23 11.01 8.20
CA ASN A 90 17.64 11.37 8.30
C ASN A 90 17.92 12.76 7.75
N GLU A 91 17.29 13.14 6.63
CA GLU A 91 17.39 14.50 6.08
C GLU A 91 16.83 15.57 7.03
N ILE A 92 15.72 15.28 7.73
CA ILE A 92 15.14 16.19 8.71
C ILE A 92 16.07 16.33 9.92
N ASN A 93 16.59 15.22 10.44
CA ASN A 93 17.50 15.23 11.57
C ASN A 93 18.76 16.06 11.28
N ARG A 94 19.37 15.86 10.11
CA ARG A 94 20.54 16.64 9.66
C ARG A 94 20.26 18.15 9.63
N LYS A 95 19.12 18.56 9.08
CA LYS A 95 18.72 19.98 9.03
C LYS A 95 18.52 20.60 10.41
N ASN A 96 17.99 19.82 11.35
CA ASN A 96 17.78 20.31 12.72
C ASN A 96 19.10 20.50 13.47
N GLU A 97 20.07 19.59 13.26
CA GLU A 97 21.43 19.72 13.81
C GLU A 97 22.13 20.97 13.27
N GLU A 98 22.04 21.23 11.95
CA GLU A 98 22.59 22.43 11.31
C GLU A 98 22.01 23.73 11.88
N ASN A 99 20.69 23.78 12.13
CA ASN A 99 20.01 24.96 12.68
C ASN A 99 20.26 25.19 14.19
N THR A 100 20.79 24.20 14.93
CA THR A 100 21.05 24.33 16.38
C THR A 100 22.43 24.95 16.66
N HIS A 101 23.26 25.08 15.61
CA HIS A 101 24.61 25.63 15.68
C HIS A 101 24.75 27.04 15.07
N GLU A 102 23.63 27.69 14.74
CA GLU A 102 23.52 29.13 14.44
C GLU A 102 22.96 29.90 15.65
#